data_AF-A0A7V9LHC8-F1
#
_entry.id   AF-A0A7V9LHC8-F1
#
_cell.length_a   1.000
_cell.length_b   1.000
_cell.length_c   1.000
_cell.angle_alpha   90.00
_cell.angle_beta   90.00
_cell.angle_gamma   90.00
#
_symmetry.space_group_name_H-M   'P 1'
#
loop_
_entity.id
_entity.type
_entity.pdbx_description
1 polymer ?
#
loop_
_entity_poly.entity_id
_entity_poly.type
_entity_poly.pdbx_seq_one_letter_code
_entity_poly.pdbx_strand_id
1 'polypeptide(L)' 'MSAPAPLPEGFAVGHRSDRIGRTGCTVVLPPPEEGTAGVFVTGGGPGTRETDSLSPLSRAEGCSAVLL' A
#
# COMPACT_ATOMS: atom_id res chain seq x y z
N MET A 1 4.86 -4.46 -23.40
CA MET A 1 4.31 -3.95 -22.13
C MET A 1 4.35 -2.43 -22.21
N SER A 2 3.22 -1.77 -21.95
CA SER A 2 3.23 -0.31 -21.78
C SER A 2 4.12 0.04 -20.59
N ALA A 3 4.80 1.18 -20.64
CA ALA A 3 5.44 1.72 -19.45
C ALA A 3 4.38 1.90 -18.34
N PRO A 4 4.72 1.62 -17.07
CA PRO A 4 3.82 1.91 -15.96
C PRO A 4 3.54 3.41 -15.92
N ALA A 5 2.30 3.76 -15.57
CA ALA A 5 1.96 5.16 -15.34
C ALA A 5 2.83 5.73 -14.21
N PRO A 6 3.22 7.02 -14.29
CA PRO A 6 3.89 7.67 -13.17
C PRO A 6 2.97 7.68 -11.96
N LEU A 7 3.58 7.70 -10.77
CA LEU A 7 2.82 7.91 -9.53
C LEU A 7 2.19 9.31 -9.53
N PRO A 8 1.06 9.49 -8.82
CA PRO A 8 0.54 10.82 -8.54
C PRO A 8 1.59 11.69 -7.85
N GLU A 9 1.45 13.01 -7.98
CA GLU A 9 2.37 13.97 -7.36
C GLU A 9 2.46 13.75 -5.84
N GLY A 10 3.68 13.86 -5.29
CA GLY A 10 3.95 13.71 -3.86
C GLY A 10 4.00 12.27 -3.33
N PHE A 11 3.56 11.27 -4.10
CA PHE A 11 3.72 9.86 -3.72
C PHE A 11 5.17 9.40 -3.90
N ALA A 12 5.63 8.59 -2.95
CA ALA A 12 6.93 7.92 -3.02
C ALA A 12 6.77 6.40 -2.94
N VAL A 13 7.72 5.66 -3.52
CA VAL A 13 7.76 4.20 -3.45
C VAL A 13 9.16 3.72 -3.06
N GLY A 14 9.21 2.83 -2.07
CA GLY A 14 10.43 2.18 -1.62
C GLY A 14 10.39 0.69 -1.93
N HIS A 15 11.53 0.12 -2.35
CA HIS A 15 11.66 -1.30 -2.60
C HIS A 15 12.83 -1.89 -1.81
N ARG A 16 12.63 -3.07 -1.23
CA ARG A 16 13.72 -3.92 -0.74
C ARG A 16 13.57 -5.28 -1.42
N SER A 17 14.62 -5.74 -2.09
CA SER A 17 14.73 -7.15 -2.54
C SER A 17 15.88 -7.89 -1.85
N ASP A 18 15.62 -9.12 -1.41
CA ASP A 18 16.64 -10.13 -1.13
C ASP A 18 16.69 -11.13 -2.30
N ARG A 19 17.77 -11.04 -3.08
CA ARG A 19 17.95 -11.86 -4.29
C ARG A 19 18.25 -13.32 -3.99
N ILE A 20 18.87 -13.61 -2.85
CA ILE A 20 19.20 -15.00 -2.46
C ILE A 20 17.94 -15.68 -1.92
N GLY A 21 17.26 -15.03 -0.98
CA GLY A 21 16.00 -15.51 -0.40
C GLY A 21 14.81 -15.47 -1.37
N ARG A 22 14.97 -14.86 -2.56
CA ARG A 22 13.92 -14.68 -3.58
C ARG A 22 12.66 -14.02 -3.03
N THR A 23 12.85 -13.02 -2.18
CA THR A 23 11.79 -12.31 -1.48
C THR A 23 12.06 -10.81 -1.48
N GLY A 24 11.08 -10.03 -1.05
CA GLY A 24 11.18 -8.59 -0.94
C GLY A 24 9.89 -7.98 -0.45
N CYS A 25 9.88 -6.66 -0.40
CA CYS A 25 8.68 -5.88 -0.13
C CYS A 25 8.72 -4.57 -0.90
N THR A 26 7.52 -4.02 -1.13
CA THR A 26 7.34 -2.69 -1.69
C THR A 26 6.47 -1.88 -0.74
N VAL A 27 6.88 -0.64 -0.49
CA VAL A 27 6.11 0.31 0.31
C VAL A 27 5.69 1.47 -0.57
N VAL A 28 4.38 1.76 -0.60
CA VAL A 28 3.82 2.97 -1.19
C VAL A 28 3.57 3.98 -0.07
N LEU A 29 4.15 5.17 -0.20
CA LEU A 29 4.03 6.26 0.76
C LEU A 29 3.22 7.39 0.13
N PRO A 30 2.06 7.77 0.72
CA PRO A 30 1.37 8.99 0.33
C PRO A 30 2.17 10.23 0.75
N PRO A 31 1.81 11.42 0.22
CA PRO A 31 2.32 12.68 0.74
C PRO A 31 2.08 12.79 2.26
N PRO A 32 2.95 13.50 3.01
CA PRO A 32 2.76 13.72 4.44
C PRO A 32 1.36 14.27 4.75
N GLU A 33 0.72 13.76 5.80
CA GLU A 33 -0.62 14.16 6.25
C GLU A 33 -1.77 13.84 5.26
N GLU A 34 -1.50 13.29 4.08
CA GLU A 34 -2.49 12.97 3.03
C GLU A 34 -2.70 11.44 2.86
N GLY A 35 -3.07 10.76 3.96
CA GLY A 35 -3.11 9.29 4.02
C GLY A 35 -4.47 8.62 3.85
N THR A 36 -5.54 9.35 3.50
CA THR A 36 -6.89 8.79 3.41
C THR A 36 -6.94 7.63 2.41
N ALA A 37 -7.38 6.46 2.86
CA ALA A 37 -7.35 5.24 2.08
C ALA A 37 -8.56 4.35 2.36
N GLY A 38 -8.90 3.49 1.39
CA GLY A 38 -9.87 2.41 1.52
C GLY A 38 -9.30 1.14 0.89
N VAL A 39 -9.88 -0.02 1.24
CA VAL A 39 -9.42 -1.31 0.74
C VAL A 39 -10.59 -2.13 0.20
N PHE A 40 -10.35 -2.83 -0.90
CA PHE A 40 -11.30 -3.76 -1.51
C PHE A 40 -10.58 -5.07 -1.85
N VAL A 41 -11.01 -6.16 -1.21
CA VAL A 41 -10.39 -7.49 -1.33
C VAL A 41 -11.36 -8.44 -1.99
N THR A 42 -10.99 -8.99 -3.15
CA THR A 42 -11.87 -9.87 -3.95
C THR A 42 -11.42 -11.32 -4.01
N GLY A 43 -10.18 -11.62 -3.63
CA GLY A 43 -9.64 -12.98 -3.65
C GLY A 43 -10.13 -13.85 -2.48
N GLY A 44 -10.38 -15.14 -2.73
CA GLY A 44 -10.86 -16.10 -1.71
C GLY A 44 -9.80 -16.62 -0.72
N GLY A 45 -8.52 -16.26 -0.90
CA GLY A 45 -7.42 -16.60 0.01
C GLY A 45 -6.56 -15.38 0.34
N PRO A 46 -7.11 -14.36 1.03
CA PRO A 46 -6.38 -13.13 1.29
C PRO A 46 -5.31 -13.31 2.38
N GLY A 47 -4.14 -12.70 2.17
CA GLY A 47 -3.08 -12.56 3.17
C GLY A 47 -2.93 -11.10 3.59
N THR A 48 -3.96 -10.54 4.21
CA THR A 48 -4.06 -9.10 4.50
C THR A 48 -3.79 -8.79 5.97
N ARG A 49 -3.46 -7.53 6.26
CA ARG A 49 -3.31 -6.99 7.63
C ARG A 49 -3.94 -5.60 7.71
N GLU A 50 -4.50 -5.24 8.86
CA GLU A 50 -5.04 -3.90 9.18
C GLU A 50 -6.15 -3.39 8.23
N THR A 51 -6.87 -4.27 7.53
CA THR A 51 -7.92 -3.85 6.59
C THR A 51 -9.13 -3.22 7.30
N ASP A 52 -9.43 -3.66 8.53
CA ASP A 52 -10.58 -3.15 9.29
C ASP A 52 -10.43 -1.66 9.65
N SER A 53 -9.18 -1.20 9.86
CA SER A 53 -8.88 0.22 10.10
C SER A 53 -9.12 1.10 8.88
N LEU A 54 -9.16 0.54 7.67
CA LEU A 54 -9.47 1.26 6.44
C LEU A 54 -10.98 1.35 6.16
N SER A 55 -11.81 0.81 7.05
CA SER A 55 -13.25 1.02 7.00
C SER A 55 -13.59 2.49 7.23
N PRO A 56 -14.52 3.09 6.48
CA PRO A 56 -14.99 4.46 6.73
C PRO A 56 -15.71 4.63 8.08
N LEU A 57 -16.02 3.52 8.77
CA LEU A 57 -16.59 3.51 10.11
C LEU A 57 -15.52 3.42 11.21
N SER A 58 -14.24 3.29 10.83
CA SER A 58 -13.14 3.25 11.79
C SER A 58 -12.79 4.65 12.31
N ARG A 59 -12.02 4.71 13.40
CA ARG A 59 -11.48 5.97 13.93
C ARG A 59 -10.17 6.41 13.25
N ALA A 60 -9.59 5.55 12.41
CA ALA A 60 -8.34 5.89 11.74
C ALA A 60 -8.63 6.89 10.62
N GLU A 61 -7.82 7.94 10.52
CA GLU A 61 -7.99 9.00 9.52
C GLU A 61 -7.34 8.63 8.16
N GLY A 62 -6.53 7.57 8.15
CA GLY A 62 -5.82 7.09 6.97
C GLY A 62 -4.67 6.16 7.33
N CYS A 63 -3.86 5.83 6.33
CA CYS A 63 -2.62 5.07 6.49
C CYS A 63 -1.42 5.90 6.05
N SER A 64 -0.30 5.79 6.78
CA SER A 64 0.96 6.44 6.38
C SER A 64 1.71 5.65 5.31
N ALA A 65 1.31 4.41 5.05
CA ALA A 65 1.96 3.53 4.08
C ALA A 65 1.07 2.33 3.72
N VAL A 66 1.25 1.80 2.51
CA VAL A 66 0.75 0.48 2.11
C VAL A 66 1.94 -0.42 1.81
N LEU A 67 1.94 -1.63 2.39
CA LEU A 67 2.98 -2.64 2.21
C LEU A 67 2.48 -3.76 1.30
N LEU A 68 3.30 -4.12 0.31
CA LEU A 68 3.13 -5.26 -0.60
C LEU A 68 4.24 -6.28 -0.38
#